data_AF-A0A948C577-F1
#
_entry.id   AF-A0A948C577-F1
#
_cell.length_a   1.000
_cell.length_b   1.000
_cell.length_c   1.000
_cell.angle_alpha   90.00
_cell.angle_beta   90.00
_cell.angle_gamma   90.00
#
_symmetry.space_group_name_H-M   'P 1'
#
loop_
_entity.id
_entity.type
_entity.pdbx_description
1 polymer ?
#
loop_
_entity_poly.entity_id
_entity_poly.type
_entity_poly.pdbx_seq_one_letter_code
_entity_poly.pdbx_strand_id
1 'polypeptide(L)'
;MIRSDGTPVSLEDVFFTYDKIIRQNHRNIKFLDSYKSIKIEKEGSSITLTFPTASVDNKAFFTNYILPEHILKEATIQEYITNFSMEPVYTNCANIVSQTTDQYSLIFNLINCKDTNLNFYQIKNLQTFSTFQTSVQDGKGSIVDAYINKENLD
;
A
#
# COMPACT_ATOMS: atom_id res chain seq x y z
N MET A 1 -7.01 7.69 13.52
CA MET A 1 -6.28 6.54 12.94
C MET A 1 -4.80 6.77 13.19
N ILE A 2 -4.11 5.81 13.82
CA ILE A 2 -2.69 5.90 14.15
C ILE A 2 -1.95 4.95 13.22
N ARG A 3 -0.80 5.37 12.68
CA ARG A 3 0.07 4.54 11.84
C ARG A 3 0.96 3.62 12.68
N SER A 4 1.60 2.66 12.02
CA SER A 4 2.52 1.71 12.64
C SER A 4 3.76 2.34 13.31
N ASP A 5 4.13 3.56 12.92
CA ASP A 5 5.20 4.35 13.55
C ASP A 5 4.71 5.22 14.72
N GLY A 6 3.43 5.10 15.11
CA GLY A 6 2.81 5.87 16.19
C GLY A 6 2.31 7.25 15.79
N THR A 7 2.54 7.70 14.55
CA THR A 7 2.12 9.02 14.08
C THR A 7 0.66 8.98 13.62
N PRO A 8 -0.21 9.90 14.07
CA PRO A 8 -1.59 9.95 13.61
C PRO A 8 -1.69 10.35 12.13
N VAL A 9 -2.69 9.81 11.43
CA VAL A 9 -3.04 10.31 10.09
C VAL A 9 -3.61 11.72 10.21
N SER A 10 -3.05 12.66 9.45
CA SER A 10 -3.40 14.08 9.47
C SER A 10 -3.98 14.55 8.13
N LEU A 11 -4.51 15.77 8.11
CA LEU A 11 -5.00 16.39 6.88
C LEU A 11 -3.84 16.70 5.91
N GLU A 12 -2.64 16.92 6.45
CA GLU A 12 -1.40 17.16 5.71
C GLU A 12 -1.04 15.93 4.88
N ASP A 13 -1.20 14.73 5.41
CA ASP A 13 -0.98 13.49 4.66
C ASP A 13 -1.93 13.33 3.48
N VAL A 14 -3.21 13.64 3.71
CA VAL A 14 -4.26 13.60 2.68
C VAL A 14 -3.94 14.61 1.59
N PHE A 15 -3.63 15.85 1.97
CA PHE A 15 -3.29 16.91 1.03
C PHE A 15 -2.02 16.56 0.25
N PHE A 16 -0.96 16.11 0.92
CA PHE A 16 0.28 15.66 0.29
C PHE A 16 0.03 14.57 -0.75
N THR A 17 -0.73 13.54 -0.40
CA THR A 17 -1.04 12.42 -1.29
C THR A 17 -1.75 12.91 -2.55
N TYR A 18 -2.85 13.65 -2.40
CA TYR A 18 -3.67 14.03 -3.55
C TYR A 18 -3.08 15.18 -4.36
N ASP A 19 -2.51 16.19 -3.71
CA ASP A 19 -1.96 17.37 -4.39
C ASP A 19 -0.56 17.10 -4.95
N LYS A 20 0.38 16.65 -4.11
CA LYS A 20 1.80 16.52 -4.51
C LYS A 20 2.08 15.26 -5.30
N ILE A 21 1.59 14.12 -4.82
CA ILE A 21 1.90 12.83 -5.45
C ILE A 21 1.01 12.58 -6.66
N ILE A 22 -0.30 12.77 -6.54
CA ILE A 22 -1.25 12.42 -7.60
C ILE A 22 -1.41 13.55 -8.62
N ARG A 23 -1.93 14.70 -8.21
CA ARG A 23 -2.26 15.80 -9.13
C ARG A 23 -1.03 16.44 -9.76
N GLN A 24 -0.05 16.84 -8.95
CA GLN A 24 1.20 17.42 -9.45
C GLN A 24 2.11 16.38 -10.09
N ASN A 25 1.86 15.09 -9.85
CA ASN A 25 2.65 13.98 -10.34
C ASN A 25 4.17 14.21 -10.16
N HIS A 26 4.58 14.65 -8.97
CA HIS A 26 5.97 15.08 -8.72
C HIS A 26 7.02 13.98 -9.03
N ARG A 27 6.58 12.71 -9.05
CA ARG A 27 7.41 11.53 -9.35
C ARG A 27 7.31 11.07 -10.81
N ASN A 28 6.65 11.82 -11.70
CA ASN A 28 6.52 11.54 -13.14
C ASN A 28 5.95 10.14 -13.46
N ILE A 29 4.93 9.71 -12.72
CA ILE A 29 4.25 8.43 -12.90
C ILE A 29 3.21 8.58 -14.02
N LYS A 30 3.43 7.90 -15.15
CA LYS A 30 2.68 8.10 -16.41
C LYS A 30 1.15 8.07 -16.27
N PHE A 31 0.59 7.14 -15.49
CA PHE A 31 -0.86 7.00 -15.37
C PHE A 31 -1.52 8.13 -14.55
N LEU A 32 -0.75 8.84 -13.72
CA LEU A 32 -1.24 9.96 -12.91
C LEU A 32 -1.40 11.26 -13.71
N ASP A 33 -0.87 11.33 -14.94
CA ASP A 33 -0.97 12.53 -15.79
C ASP A 33 -2.41 12.93 -16.10
N SER A 34 -3.34 11.96 -16.07
CA SER A 34 -4.78 12.18 -16.23
C SER A 34 -5.40 13.07 -15.15
N TYR A 35 -4.74 13.19 -13.99
CA TYR A 35 -5.26 13.92 -12.83
C TYR A 35 -4.78 15.37 -12.72
N LYS A 36 -3.88 15.82 -13.61
CA LYS A 36 -3.27 17.16 -13.54
C LYS A 36 -4.25 18.32 -13.54
N SER A 37 -5.41 18.15 -14.18
CA SER A 37 -6.45 19.16 -14.32
C SER A 37 -7.42 19.24 -13.13
N ILE A 38 -7.34 18.33 -12.16
CA ILE A 38 -8.15 18.41 -10.94
C ILE A 38 -7.67 19.61 -10.13
N LYS A 39 -8.59 20.40 -9.57
CA LYS A 39 -8.22 21.47 -8.64
C LYS A 39 -8.32 20.94 -7.21
N ILE A 40 -7.31 21.20 -6.38
CA ILE A 40 -7.28 20.77 -4.98
C ILE A 40 -6.94 21.98 -4.13
N GLU A 41 -7.81 22.31 -3.18
CA GLU A 41 -7.68 23.45 -2.28
C GLU A 41 -7.85 22.98 -0.84
N LYS A 42 -7.01 23.50 0.06
CA LYS A 42 -7.09 23.21 1.50
C LYS A 42 -7.64 24.43 2.22
N GLU A 43 -8.73 24.24 2.95
CA GLU A 43 -9.44 25.29 3.68
C GLU A 43 -9.65 24.84 5.13
N GLY A 44 -8.82 25.37 6.03
CA GLY A 44 -8.86 25.00 7.45
C GLY A 44 -8.66 23.50 7.66
N SER A 45 -9.71 22.84 8.17
CA SER A 45 -9.75 21.40 8.43
C SER A 45 -10.31 20.56 7.26
N SER A 46 -10.48 21.16 6.08
CA SER A 46 -11.09 20.52 4.92
C SER A 46 -10.25 20.63 3.66
N ILE A 47 -10.46 19.69 2.74
CA ILE A 47 -9.87 19.72 1.39
C ILE A 47 -11.02 19.65 0.39
N THR A 48 -11.05 20.61 -0.53
CA THR A 48 -12.01 20.69 -1.63
C THR A 48 -11.33 20.21 -2.90
N LEU A 49 -11.97 19.26 -3.60
CA LEU A 49 -11.51 18.73 -4.86
C LEU A 49 -12.54 19.01 -5.96
N THR A 50 -12.10 19.65 -7.03
CA THR A 50 -12.95 20.00 -8.17
C THR A 50 -12.44 19.31 -9.42
N PHE A 51 -13.26 18.39 -9.95
CA PHE A 51 -12.99 17.72 -11.20
C PHE A 51 -13.48 18.59 -12.38
N PRO A 52 -12.75 18.64 -13.51
CA PRO A 52 -13.16 19.42 -14.68
C PRO A 52 -14.42 18.86 -15.35
N THR A 53 -14.73 17.58 -15.13
CA THR A 53 -15.93 16.93 -15.67
C THR A 53 -16.49 15.96 -14.64
N ALA A 54 -17.81 15.87 -14.57
CA ALA A 54 -18.49 14.88 -13.75
C ALA A 54 -18.41 13.50 -14.43
N SER A 55 -17.76 12.54 -13.78
CA SER A 55 -17.72 11.14 -14.20
C SER A 55 -17.89 10.22 -13.00
N VAL A 56 -18.46 9.03 -13.22
CA VAL A 56 -18.49 7.96 -12.23
C VAL A 56 -17.08 7.50 -11.85
N ASP A 57 -16.13 7.62 -12.78
CA ASP A 57 -14.72 7.24 -12.59
C ASP A 57 -14.00 8.14 -11.60
N ASN A 58 -14.52 9.35 -11.33
CA ASN A 58 -13.96 10.24 -10.31
C ASN A 58 -13.90 9.58 -8.93
N LYS A 59 -14.73 8.56 -8.67
CA LYS A 59 -14.66 7.78 -7.43
C LYS A 59 -13.35 7.01 -7.28
N ALA A 60 -12.79 6.51 -8.38
CA ALA A 60 -11.51 5.79 -8.37
C ALA A 60 -10.34 6.71 -7.97
N PHE A 61 -10.47 8.02 -8.13
CA PHE A 61 -9.51 8.97 -7.60
C PHE A 61 -9.33 8.80 -6.08
N PHE A 62 -10.40 8.53 -5.35
CA PHE A 62 -10.40 8.43 -3.89
C PHE A 62 -9.98 7.07 -3.33
N THR A 63 -9.64 6.10 -4.19
CA THR A 63 -9.20 4.77 -3.73
C THR A 63 -7.68 4.71 -3.49
N ASN A 64 -6.97 5.81 -3.69
CA ASN A 64 -5.53 5.87 -3.42
C ASN A 64 -5.26 5.86 -1.92
N TYR A 65 -4.25 5.08 -1.50
CA TYR A 65 -3.81 5.04 -0.11
C TYR A 65 -3.20 6.37 0.32
N ILE A 66 -3.52 6.80 1.54
CA ILE A 66 -2.97 8.02 2.13
C ILE A 66 -1.52 7.76 2.58
N LEU A 67 -0.59 8.46 1.95
CA LEU A 67 0.84 8.33 2.18
C LEU A 67 1.30 9.21 3.34
N PRO A 68 2.27 8.75 4.16
CA PRO A 68 2.82 9.53 5.27
C PRO A 68 3.69 10.69 4.75
N GLU A 69 3.19 11.92 4.87
CA GLU A 69 3.90 13.12 4.41
C GLU A 69 5.23 13.28 5.15
N HIS A 70 5.23 13.06 6.47
CA HIS A 70 6.40 13.24 7.32
C HIS A 70 7.59 12.35 6.97
N ILE A 71 7.37 11.29 6.18
CA ILE A 71 8.40 10.38 5.69
C ILE A 71 8.71 10.67 4.21
N LEU A 72 7.67 10.87 3.40
CA LEU A 72 7.79 10.80 1.95
C LEU A 72 7.90 12.15 1.25
N LYS A 73 7.71 13.26 1.96
CA LYS A 73 7.75 14.61 1.39
C LYS A 73 9.05 14.91 0.65
N GLU A 74 10.18 14.59 1.28
CA GLU A 74 11.52 14.87 0.75
C GLU A 74 12.17 13.61 0.14
N ALA A 75 11.49 12.46 0.20
CA ALA A 75 12.02 11.21 -0.30
C ALA A 75 11.98 11.17 -1.84
N THR A 76 13.13 10.90 -2.44
CA THR A 76 13.28 10.59 -3.86
C THR A 76 12.55 9.29 -4.22
N ILE A 77 12.30 9.08 -5.52
CA ILE A 77 11.75 7.81 -6.00
C ILE A 77 12.67 6.62 -5.66
N GLN A 78 13.98 6.84 -5.65
CA GLN A 78 14.94 5.79 -5.32
C GLN A 78 14.84 5.40 -3.84
N GLU A 79 14.79 6.37 -2.93
CA GLU A 79 14.62 6.12 -1.50
C GLU A 79 13.25 5.50 -1.18
N TYR A 80 12.21 5.87 -1.92
CA TYR A 80 10.92 5.19 -1.83
C TYR A 80 11.06 3.70 -2.17
N ILE A 81 11.74 3.36 -3.26
CA ILE A 81 11.92 1.97 -3.69
C ILE A 81 12.80 1.21 -2.70
N THR A 82 13.96 1.76 -2.31
CA THR A 82 14.93 0.99 -1.53
C THR A 82 14.63 0.92 -0.05
N ASN A 83 13.93 1.93 0.50
CA ASN A 83 13.74 2.04 1.94
C ASN A 83 12.26 1.87 2.29
N PHE A 84 11.40 2.76 1.78
CA PHE A 84 10.00 2.77 2.19
C PHE A 84 9.23 1.55 1.70
N SER A 85 9.52 1.02 0.51
CA SER A 85 8.80 -0.15 -0.02
C SER A 85 9.13 -1.45 0.73
N MET A 86 10.31 -1.50 1.36
CA MET A 86 10.76 -2.65 2.15
C MET A 86 10.17 -2.64 3.55
N GLU A 87 10.05 -1.46 4.16
CA GLU A 87 9.50 -1.28 5.51
C GLU A 87 8.48 -0.11 5.51
N PRO A 88 7.28 -0.32 4.93
CA PRO A 88 6.30 0.74 4.81
C PRO A 88 5.68 1.07 6.16
N VAL A 89 5.25 2.33 6.30
CA VAL A 89 4.39 2.74 7.41
C VAL A 89 2.94 2.64 6.99
N TYR A 90 2.18 1.80 7.70
CA TYR A 90 0.82 1.41 7.36
C TYR A 90 -0.18 1.85 8.45
N THR A 91 -1.46 1.91 8.07
CA THR A 91 -2.59 2.25 8.96
C THR A 91 -3.43 1.04 9.35
N ASN A 92 -3.19 -0.12 8.74
CA ASN A 92 -3.89 -1.34 9.03
C ASN A 92 -3.19 -2.14 10.14
N CYS A 93 -3.86 -3.19 10.60
CA CYS A 93 -3.37 -4.10 11.63
C CYS A 93 -2.32 -5.10 11.10
N ALA A 94 -2.15 -5.20 9.78
CA ALA A 94 -1.29 -6.17 9.13
C ALA A 94 0.10 -5.57 8.89
N ASN A 95 1.16 -6.32 9.18
CA ASN A 95 2.52 -5.84 9.01
C ASN A 95 3.36 -6.78 8.16
N ILE A 96 4.26 -6.23 7.35
CA ILE A 96 5.22 -7.04 6.59
C ILE A 96 6.31 -7.55 7.55
N VAL A 97 6.68 -8.83 7.43
CA VAL A 97 7.77 -9.45 8.19
C VAL A 97 9.00 -9.49 7.30
N SER A 98 10.01 -8.68 7.61
CA SER A 98 11.24 -8.52 6.82
C SER A 98 12.28 -9.64 7.02
N GLN A 99 12.08 -10.54 7.99
CA GLN A 99 13.02 -11.61 8.34
C GLN A 99 12.42 -12.99 8.09
N THR A 100 12.40 -13.42 6.84
CA THR A 100 11.96 -14.77 6.49
C THR A 100 13.11 -15.49 5.79
N THR A 101 13.19 -16.81 6.00
CA THR A 101 14.18 -17.67 5.35
C THR A 101 14.08 -17.65 3.82
N ASP A 102 12.97 -17.13 3.27
CA ASP A 102 12.76 -16.87 1.86
C ASP A 102 12.79 -15.35 1.58
N GLN A 103 13.98 -14.86 1.25
CA GLN A 103 14.27 -13.43 1.05
C GLN A 103 13.43 -12.73 -0.04
N TYR A 104 12.66 -13.50 -0.82
CA TYR A 104 11.89 -12.98 -1.94
C TYR A 104 10.38 -12.99 -1.64
N SER A 105 9.93 -13.80 -0.68
CA SER A 105 8.53 -13.86 -0.27
C SER A 105 8.09 -12.63 0.54
N LEU A 106 6.89 -12.12 0.28
CA LEU A 106 6.24 -11.12 1.12
C LEU A 106 5.36 -11.84 2.15
N ILE A 107 5.71 -11.73 3.42
CA ILE A 107 4.90 -12.28 4.51
C ILE A 107 4.21 -11.14 5.25
N PHE A 108 2.89 -11.19 5.29
CA PHE A 108 2.04 -10.32 6.07
C PHE A 108 1.66 -11.05 7.35
N ASN A 109 1.97 -10.46 8.50
CA ASN A 109 1.47 -10.86 9.81
C ASN A 109 0.15 -10.14 10.07
N LEU A 110 -0.90 -10.91 10.33
CA LEU A 110 -2.27 -10.43 10.57
C LEU A 110 -2.76 -10.79 11.98
N ILE A 111 -1.90 -11.26 12.89
CA ILE A 111 -2.30 -11.68 14.26
C ILE A 111 -3.08 -10.58 15.00
N ASN A 112 -2.76 -9.31 14.74
CA ASN A 112 -3.43 -8.17 15.37
C ASN A 112 -4.70 -7.70 14.63
N CYS A 113 -5.06 -8.35 13.52
CA CYS A 113 -6.24 -8.03 12.73
C CYS A 113 -7.47 -8.77 13.25
N LYS A 114 -8.35 -8.03 13.94
CA LYS A 114 -9.57 -8.60 14.54
C LYS A 114 -10.63 -9.04 13.52
N ASP A 115 -10.53 -8.54 12.29
CA ASP A 115 -11.50 -8.81 11.21
C ASP A 115 -11.14 -10.04 10.37
N THR A 116 -10.14 -10.82 10.78
CA THR A 116 -9.71 -12.05 10.09
C THR A 116 -9.24 -13.11 11.08
N ASN A 117 -9.40 -14.38 10.71
CA ASN A 117 -8.84 -15.53 11.45
C ASN A 117 -7.45 -15.96 10.93
N LEU A 118 -6.91 -15.22 9.96
CA LEU A 118 -5.58 -15.46 9.42
C LEU A 118 -4.54 -14.88 10.37
N ASN A 119 -3.54 -15.69 10.71
CA ASN A 119 -2.34 -15.23 11.43
C ASN A 119 -1.29 -14.70 10.45
N PHE A 120 -1.10 -15.39 9.34
CA PHE A 120 -0.12 -15.00 8.32
C PHE A 120 -0.67 -15.22 6.92
N TYR A 121 -0.25 -14.34 6.01
CA TYR A 121 -0.51 -14.42 4.59
C TYR A 121 0.81 -14.23 3.86
N GLN A 122 1.25 -15.21 3.08
CA GLN A 122 2.51 -15.19 2.35
C GLN A 122 2.25 -15.19 0.86
N ILE A 123 2.83 -14.21 0.16
CA ILE A 123 2.94 -14.20 -1.30
C ILE A 123 4.35 -14.66 -1.64
N LYS A 124 4.46 -15.85 -2.26
CA LYS A 124 5.74 -16.37 -2.72
C LYS A 124 6.18 -15.64 -3.97
N ASN A 125 7.36 -15.04 -3.92
CA ASN A 125 7.99 -14.52 -5.13
C ASN A 125 8.82 -15.63 -5.76
N LEU A 126 8.34 -16.12 -6.89
CA LEU A 126 9.08 -17.08 -7.70
C LEU A 126 9.99 -16.25 -8.59
N GLN A 127 11.29 -16.19 -8.22
CA GLN A 127 12.32 -15.30 -8.78
C GLN A 127 12.35 -15.21 -10.32
N THR A 128 11.84 -16.22 -11.01
CA THR A 128 11.72 -16.27 -12.46
C THR A 128 10.35 -16.79 -12.91
N PHE A 129 9.92 -16.36 -14.09
CA PHE A 129 8.71 -16.89 -14.73
C PHE A 129 8.77 -18.41 -14.96
N SER A 130 9.96 -18.98 -15.18
CA SER A 130 10.15 -20.43 -15.29
C SER A 130 9.84 -21.14 -13.97
N THR A 131 10.32 -20.61 -12.84
CA THR A 131 10.04 -21.16 -11.51
C THR A 131 8.55 -21.04 -11.17
N PHE A 132 7.92 -19.94 -11.60
CA PHE A 132 6.46 -19.77 -11.54
C PHE A 132 5.73 -20.86 -12.33
N GLN A 133 6.07 -21.02 -13.61
CA GLN A 133 5.42 -21.97 -14.49
C GLN A 133 5.54 -23.41 -13.96
N THR A 134 6.71 -23.81 -13.48
CA THR A 134 6.91 -25.13 -12.85
C THR A 134 6.04 -25.31 -11.60
N SER A 135 5.95 -24.30 -10.73
CA SER A 135 5.15 -24.39 -9.49
C SER A 135 3.65 -24.62 -9.76
N VAL A 136 3.13 -24.01 -10.84
CA VAL A 136 1.74 -24.13 -11.27
C VAL A 136 1.50 -25.47 -11.98
N GLN A 137 2.44 -25.89 -12.82
CA GLN A 137 2.33 -27.13 -13.61
C GLN A 137 2.44 -28.39 -12.74
N ASP A 138 3.29 -28.37 -11.72
CA ASP A 138 3.51 -29.54 -10.85
C ASP A 138 2.38 -29.74 -9.83
N GLY A 139 1.43 -28.80 -9.72
CA GLY A 139 0.26 -28.90 -8.82
C GLY A 139 0.60 -28.98 -7.33
N LYS A 140 1.89 -28.86 -6.97
CA LYS A 140 2.40 -28.98 -5.60
C LYS A 140 2.79 -27.64 -4.98
N GLY A 141 2.81 -26.56 -5.76
CA GLY A 141 3.16 -25.22 -5.30
C GLY A 141 1.94 -24.30 -5.26
N SER A 142 1.70 -23.66 -4.12
CA SER A 142 0.85 -22.47 -4.07
C SER A 142 1.71 -21.21 -4.12
N ILE A 143 1.29 -20.24 -4.92
CA ILE A 143 1.87 -18.88 -5.00
C ILE A 143 1.47 -18.06 -3.76
N VAL A 144 0.38 -18.46 -3.11
CA VAL A 144 -0.18 -17.79 -1.93
C VAL A 144 -0.43 -18.83 -0.84
N ASP A 145 0.24 -18.69 0.29
CA ASP A 145 -0.05 -19.51 1.48
C ASP A 145 -0.75 -18.65 2.53
N ALA A 146 -1.82 -19.19 3.13
CA ALA A 146 -2.53 -18.56 4.23
C ALA A 146 -2.51 -19.49 5.45
N TYR A 147 -2.14 -18.93 6.60
CA TYR A 147 -2.03 -19.67 7.85
C TYR A 147 -3.11 -19.17 8.80
N ILE A 148 -4.02 -20.06 9.17
CA ILE A 148 -5.14 -19.79 10.09
C ILE A 148 -4.68 -20.04 11.52
N ASN A 149 -5.21 -19.28 12.47
CA ASN A 149 -5.00 -19.55 13.89
C ASN A 149 -5.58 -20.93 14.25
N LYS A 150 -4.75 -21.85 14.77
CA LYS A 150 -5.22 -23.06 15.44
C LYS A 150 -5.53 -22.73 16.90
N GLU A 151 -6.54 -21.90 17.14
CA GLU A 151 -7.16 -21.82 18.45
C GLU A 151 -8.57 -22.42 18.35
N ASN A 152 -8.67 -23.63 18.92
CA ASN A 152 -9.86 -24.43 19.24
C ASN A 152 -10.57 -25.15 18.08
N LEU A 153 -9.95 -26.22 17.59
CA LEU A 153 -10.67 -27.46 17.30
C LEU A 153 -10.44 -28.40 18.49
N ASP A 154 -11.08 -28.07 19.62
CA ASP A 154 -11.46 -28.97 20.71
C ASP A 154 -12.54 -28.26 21.53
#